data_AF-A0A1E8QA70-F1
#
_entry.id   AF-A0A1E8QA70-F1
#
_cell.length_a   1.000
_cell.length_b   1.000
_cell.length_c   1.000
_cell.angle_alpha   90.00
_cell.angle_beta   90.00
_cell.angle_gamma   90.00
#
_symmetry.space_group_name_H-M   'P 1'
#
loop_
_entity.id
_entity.type
_entity.pdbx_description
1 polymer ?
#
loop_
_entity_poly.entity_id
_entity_poly.type
_entity_poly.pdbx_seq_one_letter_code
_entity_poly.pdbx_strand_id
1 'polypeptide(L)'
;MAAGTALASPAAADPIDYVMMLDDEGVYYASMTDVIDLGKFTCRLLRSGAPVPVALGTVSDAGYAPFEVGIIVYAAGSTMCPDVLPTIESWAARNQGGDVTSNAPVSLR
;
A
#
# COMPACT_ATOMS: atom_id res chain seq x y z
N MET A 1 -8.69 41.31 -13.78
CA MET A 1 -7.57 40.47 -13.33
C MET A 1 -8.10 39.56 -12.23
N ALA A 2 -8.38 38.30 -12.54
CA ALA A 2 -8.74 37.29 -11.56
C ALA A 2 -7.64 36.25 -11.58
N ALA A 3 -6.75 36.31 -10.59
CA ALA A 3 -5.79 35.25 -10.33
C ALA A 3 -6.58 34.04 -9.83
N GLY A 4 -7.04 33.21 -10.77
CA GLY A 4 -7.44 31.85 -10.46
C GLY A 4 -6.18 31.13 -10.01
N THR A 5 -5.98 31.02 -8.69
CA THR A 5 -5.14 29.97 -8.14
C THR A 5 -5.78 28.67 -8.57
N ALA A 6 -5.34 28.13 -9.71
CA ALA A 6 -5.54 26.72 -10.01
C ALA A 6 -4.92 25.99 -8.82
N LEU A 7 -5.78 25.52 -7.92
CA LEU A 7 -5.42 24.53 -6.91
C LEU A 7 -4.71 23.45 -7.71
N ALA A 8 -3.40 23.31 -7.51
CA ALA A 8 -2.72 22.09 -7.92
C ALA A 8 -3.60 20.98 -7.37
N SER A 9 -4.18 20.15 -8.25
CA SER A 9 -4.80 18.89 -7.85
C SER A 9 -3.85 18.32 -6.82
N PRO A 10 -4.31 18.07 -5.59
CA PRO A 10 -3.35 17.62 -4.61
C PRO A 10 -2.80 16.33 -5.23
N ALA A 11 -1.48 16.22 -5.30
CA ALA A 11 -0.84 14.91 -5.37
C ALA A 11 -1.09 14.24 -3.99
N ALA A 12 -2.37 14.16 -3.61
CA ALA A 12 -2.85 13.80 -2.30
C ALA A 12 -2.57 12.33 -2.19
N ALA A 13 -1.81 12.00 -1.15
CA ALA A 13 -2.08 10.77 -0.46
C ALA A 13 -3.54 10.79 -0.02
N ASP A 14 -4.46 10.35 -0.89
CA ASP A 14 -5.89 10.56 -0.70
C ASP A 14 -6.38 9.53 0.32
N PRO A 15 -6.59 9.95 1.57
CA PRO A 15 -6.93 9.01 2.63
C PRO A 15 -8.35 8.47 2.43
N ILE A 16 -9.17 9.13 1.60
CA ILE A 16 -10.52 8.68 1.26
C ILE A 16 -10.41 7.49 0.30
N ASP A 17 -9.63 7.60 -0.79
CA ASP A 17 -9.41 6.48 -1.73
C ASP A 17 -8.79 5.27 -1.04
N TYR A 18 -7.86 5.51 -0.12
CA TYR A 18 -7.29 4.48 0.73
C TYR A 18 -8.38 3.72 1.49
N VAL A 19 -9.21 4.42 2.26
CA VAL A 19 -10.26 3.76 3.04
C VAL A 19 -11.31 3.10 2.15
N MET A 20 -11.66 3.70 1.00
CA MET A 20 -12.59 3.09 0.05
C MET A 20 -12.07 1.75 -0.46
N MET A 21 -10.76 1.63 -0.73
CA MET A 21 -10.15 0.35 -1.11
C MET A 21 -10.17 -0.67 0.04
N LEU A 22 -9.97 -0.23 1.28
CA LEU A 22 -10.07 -1.11 2.45
C LEU A 22 -11.51 -1.62 2.66
N ASP A 23 -12.51 -0.75 2.45
CA ASP A 23 -13.93 -1.08 2.60
C ASP A 23 -14.38 -2.08 1.53
N ASP A 24 -13.95 -1.87 0.28
CA ASP A 24 -14.22 -2.78 -0.85
C ASP A 24 -13.63 -4.18 -0.64
N GLU A 25 -12.43 -4.24 -0.07
CA GLU A 25 -11.73 -5.50 0.23
C GLU A 25 -12.15 -6.12 1.59
N GLY A 26 -13.02 -5.43 2.35
CA GLY A 26 -13.57 -5.95 3.61
C GLY A 26 -12.58 -5.96 4.78
N VAL A 27 -11.60 -5.05 4.79
CA VAL A 27 -10.63 -4.91 5.88
C VAL A 27 -11.29 -4.25 7.10
N TYR A 28 -11.21 -4.92 8.26
CA TYR A 28 -11.77 -4.36 9.49
C TYR A 28 -10.77 -3.41 10.15
N TYR A 29 -11.13 -2.12 10.25
CA TYR A 29 -10.36 -1.12 10.98
C TYR A 29 -11.16 -0.57 12.17
N ALA A 30 -10.48 -0.38 13.31
CA ALA A 30 -11.12 0.16 14.52
C ALA A 30 -11.50 1.65 14.36
N SER A 31 -10.65 2.42 13.68
CA SER A 31 -10.92 3.80 13.28
C SER A 31 -10.31 4.09 11.92
N MET A 32 -11.02 4.82 11.07
CA MET A 32 -10.48 5.39 9.83
C MET A 32 -9.18 6.16 10.09
N THR A 33 -9.15 7.01 11.13
CA THR A 33 -7.97 7.82 11.43
C THR A 33 -6.74 6.97 11.77
N ASP A 34 -6.92 5.93 12.58
CA ASP A 34 -5.82 5.04 12.99
C ASP A 34 -5.23 4.29 11.79
N VAL A 35 -6.09 3.77 10.90
CA VAL A 35 -5.63 3.04 9.71
C VAL A 35 -4.97 3.98 8.70
N ILE A 36 -5.45 5.22 8.57
CA ILE A 36 -4.82 6.27 7.75
C ILE A 36 -3.44 6.63 8.30
N ASP A 37 -3.32 6.84 9.62
CA ASP A 37 -2.03 7.17 10.23
C ASP A 37 -1.03 6.01 10.14
N LEU A 38 -1.51 4.76 10.23
CA LEU A 38 -0.73 3.56 10.00
C LEU A 38 -0.23 3.46 8.54
N GLY A 39 -1.09 3.75 7.56
CA GLY A 39 -0.70 3.81 6.14
C GLY A 39 0.37 4.87 5.88
N LYS A 40 0.20 6.09 6.44
CA LYS A 40 1.19 7.17 6.36
C LYS A 40 2.51 6.82 7.05
N PHE A 41 2.45 6.13 8.18
CA PHE A 41 3.65 5.66 8.89
C PHE A 41 4.40 4.63 8.05
N THR A 42 3.68 3.65 7.50
CA THR A 42 4.21 2.62 6.59
C THR A 42 4.91 3.24 5.38
N CYS A 43 4.25 4.18 4.72
CA CYS A 43 4.80 5.01 3.66
C CYS A 43 6.15 5.64 4.02
N ARG A 44 6.23 6.31 5.18
CA ARG A 44 7.46 6.95 5.65
C ARG A 44 8.55 5.93 5.96
N LEU A 45 8.18 4.77 6.48
CA LEU A 45 9.07 3.66 6.78
C LEU A 45 9.67 3.07 5.50
N LEU A 46 8.85 2.81 4.48
CA LEU A 46 9.32 2.31 3.18
C LEU A 46 10.19 3.35 2.46
N ARG A 47 9.79 4.63 2.52
CA ARG A 47 10.57 5.73 1.93
C ARG A 47 11.91 5.96 2.63
N SER A 48 12.05 5.57 3.90
CA SER A 48 13.34 5.58 4.61
C SER A 48 14.25 4.40 4.25
N GLY A 49 13.78 3.47 3.41
CA GLY A 49 14.52 2.28 2.99
C GLY A 49 14.27 1.06 3.87
N ALA A 50 13.26 1.08 4.74
CA ALA A 50 12.89 -0.10 5.51
C ALA A 50 12.32 -1.19 4.58
N PRO A 51 12.59 -2.47 4.86
CA PRO A 51 12.06 -3.55 4.05
C PRO A 51 10.55 -3.72 4.29
N VAL A 52 9.80 -4.02 3.22
CA VAL A 52 8.35 -4.33 3.23
C VAL A 52 7.91 -5.28 4.35
N PRO A 53 8.64 -6.36 4.71
CA PRO A 53 8.23 -7.22 5.83
C PRO A 53 8.22 -6.52 7.19
N VAL A 54 8.99 -5.44 7.38
CA VAL A 54 8.92 -4.62 8.60
C VAL A 54 7.64 -3.78 8.61
N ALA A 55 7.24 -3.24 7.46
CA ALA A 55 5.94 -2.58 7.30
C ALA A 55 4.77 -3.55 7.57
N LEU A 56 4.82 -4.75 7.00
CA LEU A 56 3.81 -5.79 7.26
C LEU A 56 3.77 -6.19 8.73
N GLY A 57 4.95 -6.32 9.37
CA GLY A 57 5.05 -6.62 10.79
C GLY A 57 4.44 -5.52 11.67
N THR A 58 4.58 -4.25 11.29
CA THR A 58 3.98 -3.12 12.05
C THR A 58 2.46 -3.12 11.95
N VAL A 59 1.90 -3.46 10.79
CA VAL A 59 0.45 -3.61 10.63
C VAL A 59 -0.05 -4.88 11.33
N SER A 60 0.73 -5.96 11.31
CA SER A 60 0.39 -7.20 12.03
C SER A 60 0.38 -7.00 13.54
N ASP A 61 1.34 -6.23 14.07
CA ASP A 61 1.41 -5.85 15.49
C ASP A 61 0.21 -5.00 15.94
N ALA A 62 -0.36 -4.22 15.01
CA ALA A 62 -1.60 -3.48 15.24
C ALA A 62 -2.86 -4.39 15.33
N GLY A 63 -2.72 -5.71 15.13
CA GLY A 63 -3.78 -6.69 15.35
C GLY A 63 -4.57 -7.08 14.09
N TYR A 64 -4.12 -6.66 12.91
CA TYR A 64 -4.75 -7.01 11.63
C TYR A 64 -4.37 -8.44 11.19
N ALA A 65 -5.29 -9.11 10.48
CA ALA A 65 -5.03 -10.42 9.91
C ALA A 65 -3.95 -10.35 8.81
N PRO A 66 -3.19 -11.43 8.55
CA PRO A 66 -2.13 -11.42 7.56
C PRO A 66 -2.60 -11.08 6.13
N PHE A 67 -3.88 -11.34 5.81
CA PHE A 67 -4.48 -10.93 4.54
C PHE A 67 -4.73 -9.41 4.50
N GLU A 68 -5.34 -8.86 5.56
CA GLU A 68 -5.61 -7.42 5.72
C GLU A 68 -4.32 -6.59 5.72
N VAL A 69 -3.28 -7.13 6.36
CA VAL A 69 -1.95 -6.52 6.43
C VAL A 69 -1.39 -6.22 5.05
N GLY A 70 -1.49 -7.18 4.12
CA GLY A 70 -1.04 -6.99 2.73
C GLY A 70 -1.83 -5.91 2.01
N ILE A 71 -3.15 -5.90 2.19
CA ILE A 71 -4.06 -4.92 1.58
C ILE A 71 -3.77 -3.51 2.10
N ILE A 72 -3.62 -3.35 3.41
CA ILE A 72 -3.30 -2.06 4.06
C ILE A 72 -2.00 -1.49 3.50
N VAL A 73 -0.95 -2.32 3.38
CA VAL A 73 0.36 -1.86 2.86
C VAL A 73 0.27 -1.56 1.36
N TYR A 74 -0.43 -2.39 0.58
CA TYR A 74 -0.60 -2.19 -0.85
C TYR A 74 -1.43 -0.94 -1.16
N ALA A 75 -2.59 -0.79 -0.52
CA ALA A 75 -3.46 0.36 -0.63
C ALA A 75 -2.74 1.64 -0.22
N ALA A 76 -1.94 1.62 0.86
CA ALA A 76 -1.12 2.77 1.25
C ALA A 76 -0.06 3.08 0.20
N GLY A 77 0.58 2.08 -0.40
CA GLY A 77 1.52 2.26 -1.51
C GLY A 77 0.87 2.86 -2.75
N SER A 78 -0.35 2.44 -3.10
CA SER A 78 -1.02 2.86 -4.34
C SER A 78 -1.70 4.21 -4.25
N THR A 79 -2.30 4.50 -3.11
CA THR A 79 -3.07 5.75 -2.89
C THR A 79 -2.24 6.83 -2.22
N MET A 80 -1.35 6.46 -1.27
CA MET A 80 -0.60 7.44 -0.49
C MET A 80 0.81 7.72 -1.02
N CYS A 81 1.54 6.68 -1.42
CA CYS A 81 2.94 6.79 -1.79
C CYS A 81 3.28 5.95 -3.02
N PRO A 82 2.87 6.38 -4.23
CA PRO A 82 3.19 5.66 -5.46
C PRO A 82 4.70 5.51 -5.70
N ASP A 83 5.53 6.34 -5.05
CA ASP A 83 6.99 6.22 -5.03
C ASP A 83 7.48 4.87 -4.44
N VAL A 84 6.79 4.31 -3.45
CA VAL A 84 7.19 3.05 -2.78
C VAL A 84 6.43 1.83 -3.32
N LEU A 85 5.40 2.05 -4.13
CA LEU A 85 4.65 0.99 -4.80
C LEU A 85 5.54 0.01 -5.59
N PRO A 86 6.52 0.43 -6.41
CA PRO A 86 7.41 -0.53 -7.09
C PRO A 86 8.25 -1.35 -6.10
N THR A 87 8.53 -0.85 -4.91
CA THR A 87 9.20 -1.62 -3.84
C THR A 87 8.27 -2.68 -3.24
N ILE A 88 6.99 -2.34 -3.05
CA ILE A 88 5.98 -3.29 -2.58
C ILE A 88 5.71 -4.36 -3.63
N GLU A 89 5.52 -3.98 -4.90
CA GLU A 89 5.29 -4.91 -6.01
C GLU A 89 6.48 -5.82 -6.26
N SER A 90 7.71 -5.28 -6.22
CA SER A 90 8.90 -6.11 -6.36
C SER A 90 9.07 -7.08 -5.18
N TRP A 91 8.76 -6.67 -3.95
CA TRP A 91 8.68 -7.58 -2.81
C TRP A 91 7.58 -8.64 -3.01
N ALA A 92 6.38 -8.22 -3.46
CA ALA A 92 5.26 -9.11 -3.71
C ALA A 92 5.62 -10.13 -4.80
N ALA A 93 6.20 -9.72 -5.93
CA ALA A 93 6.65 -10.62 -6.99
C ALA A 93 7.74 -11.61 -6.51
N ARG A 94 8.62 -11.20 -5.59
CA ARG A 94 9.64 -12.07 -4.99
C ARG A 94 9.07 -13.08 -4.02
N ASN A 95 8.03 -12.73 -3.27
CA ASN A 95 7.42 -13.60 -2.25
C ASN A 95 6.21 -14.40 -2.77
N GLN A 96 5.53 -13.91 -3.80
CA GLN A 96 4.50 -14.60 -4.58
C GLN A 96 5.11 -15.48 -5.68
N GLY A 97 6.45 -15.56 -5.79
CA GLY A 97 7.19 -16.51 -6.62
C GLY A 97 6.97 -17.99 -6.27
N GLY A 98 5.97 -18.31 -5.44
CA GLY A 98 5.38 -19.63 -5.29
C GLY A 98 4.12 -19.88 -6.15
N ASP A 99 3.43 -18.85 -6.69
CA ASP A 99 2.15 -19.05 -7.39
C ASP A 99 1.70 -17.89 -8.31
N VAL A 100 2.57 -17.33 -9.17
CA VAL A 100 2.13 -16.53 -10.34
C VAL A 100 2.89 -16.86 -11.63
N THR A 101 3.85 -17.78 -11.61
CA THR A 101 4.53 -18.33 -12.79
C THR A 101 3.80 -19.51 -13.43
N SER A 102 2.50 -19.69 -13.18
CA SER A 102 1.67 -20.58 -14.00
C SER A 102 1.16 -19.90 -15.29
N ASN A 103 1.77 -18.78 -15.72
CA ASN A 103 1.50 -18.22 -17.04
C ASN A 103 2.69 -17.51 -17.71
N ALA A 104 3.85 -18.17 -17.72
CA ALA A 104 4.87 -17.92 -18.75
C ALA A 104 5.23 -19.26 -19.40
N PRO A 105 5.13 -19.41 -20.74
CA PRO A 105 5.50 -20.65 -21.40
C PRO A 105 6.99 -20.89 -21.16
N VAL A 106 7.31 -22.03 -20.53
CA VAL A 106 8.67 -22.54 -20.43
C VAL A 106 9.22 -22.75 -21.84
N SER A 107 9.93 -21.75 -22.38
CA SER A 107 10.75 -21.94 -23.57
C SER A 107 12.04 -22.62 -23.12
N LEU A 108 12.03 -23.96 -23.15
CA LEU A 108 13.26 -24.75 -23.13
C LEU A 108 14.11 -24.34 -24.34
N ARG A 109 15.30 -23.78 -24.06
CA ARG A 109 16.44 -23.79 -24.97
C ARG A 109 17.71 -24.07 -24.20
#